data_AF-A0A1C6SQZ8-F1
#
_entry.id   AF-A0A1C6SQZ8-F1
#
_cell.length_a   1.000
_cell.length_b   1.000
_cell.length_c   1.000
_cell.angle_alpha   90.00
_cell.angle_beta   90.00
_cell.angle_gamma   90.00
#
_symmetry.space_group_name_H-M   'P 1'
#
loop_
_entity.id
_entity.type
_entity.pdbx_description
1 polymer ?
#
loop_
_entity_poly.entity_id
_entity_poly.type
_entity_poly.pdbx_seq_one_letter_code
_entity_poly.pdbx_strand_id
1 'polypeptide(L)'
;MDDDPQLALELDVCRAYQIPHSTFLAWSKDDRDKAIWQYVRDRTRCRSCGTRPDEWSAEHGGHQHAYTAAVARCRGCEVLEAERDRIKDKPLGGGTYVRLERRD
;
A
#
# COMPACT_ATOMS: atom_id res chain seq x y z
N MET A 1 2.60 -33.50 -7.17
CA MET A 1 2.39 -32.26 -7.94
C MET A 1 3.32 -31.27 -7.32
N ASP A 2 4.49 -31.16 -7.92
CA ASP A 2 5.64 -30.47 -7.38
C ASP A 2 5.33 -28.97 -7.20
N ASP A 3 5.57 -28.46 -5.99
CA ASP A 3 5.57 -27.02 -5.70
C ASP A 3 6.72 -26.39 -6.50
N ASP A 4 6.45 -25.94 -7.73
CA ASP A 4 7.40 -25.13 -8.49
C ASP A 4 7.40 -23.70 -7.91
N PRO A 5 8.45 -23.31 -7.14
CA PRO A 5 8.49 -22.00 -6.51
C PRO A 5 8.58 -20.86 -7.53
N GLN A 6 9.12 -21.12 -8.72
CA GLN A 6 9.20 -20.13 -9.79
C GLN A 6 7.81 -19.88 -10.36
N LEU A 7 7.07 -20.95 -10.69
CA LEU A 7 5.70 -20.82 -11.19
C LEU A 7 4.80 -20.11 -10.17
N ALA A 8 4.92 -20.43 -8.87
CA ALA A 8 4.17 -19.77 -7.81
C ALA A 8 4.45 -18.25 -7.78
N LEU A 9 5.73 -17.85 -7.87
CA LEU A 9 6.13 -16.44 -7.91
C LEU A 9 5.60 -15.72 -9.16
N GLU A 10 5.65 -16.36 -10.33
CA GLU A 10 5.11 -15.79 -11.57
C GLU A 10 3.59 -15.57 -11.50
N LEU A 11 2.85 -16.51 -10.93
CA LEU A 11 1.40 -16.37 -10.74
C LEU A 11 1.05 -15.25 -9.75
N ASP A 12 1.86 -15.08 -8.71
CA ASP A 12 1.74 -14.00 -7.73
C ASP A 12 1.98 -12.62 -8.37
N VAL A 13 2.98 -12.52 -9.25
CA VAL A 13 3.22 -11.32 -10.09
C VAL A 13 2.01 -11.07 -10.99
N CYS A 14 1.54 -12.07 -11.73
CA CYS A 14 0.39 -11.93 -12.62
C CYS A 14 -0.85 -11.42 -11.89
N ARG A 15 -1.11 -11.93 -10.67
CA ARG A 15 -2.20 -11.46 -9.81
C ARG A 15 -2.06 -9.99 -9.44
N ALA A 16 -0.86 -9.54 -9.07
CA ALA A 16 -0.61 -8.16 -8.67
C ALA A 16 -0.76 -7.16 -9.83
N TYR A 17 -0.32 -7.54 -11.03
CA TYR A 17 -0.45 -6.72 -12.23
C TYR A 17 -1.80 -6.91 -12.95
N GLN A 18 -2.67 -7.79 -12.44
CA GLN A 18 -3.99 -8.09 -13.02
C GLN A 18 -3.91 -8.56 -14.48
N ILE A 19 -2.94 -9.42 -14.80
CA ILE A 19 -2.73 -9.97 -16.14
C ILE A 19 -2.82 -11.51 -16.15
N PRO A 20 -3.23 -12.13 -17.27
CA PRO A 20 -3.09 -13.58 -17.45
C PRO A 20 -1.62 -14.01 -17.48
N HIS A 21 -1.32 -15.21 -16.99
CA HIS A 21 0.05 -15.76 -17.05
C HIS A 21 0.56 -15.92 -18.48
N SER A 22 -0.30 -16.22 -19.45
CA SER A 22 0.07 -16.24 -20.87
C SER A 22 0.55 -14.88 -21.39
N THR A 23 0.02 -13.77 -20.88
CA THR A 23 0.47 -12.41 -21.22
C THR A 23 1.85 -12.15 -20.64
N PHE A 24 2.08 -12.56 -19.38
CA PHE A 24 3.38 -12.47 -18.74
C PHE A 24 4.45 -13.28 -19.49
N LEU A 25 4.12 -14.52 -19.90
CA LEU A 25 5.03 -15.37 -20.68
C LEU A 25 5.36 -14.80 -22.06
N ALA A 26 4.45 -14.01 -22.66
CA ALA A 26 4.68 -13.34 -23.93
C ALA A 26 5.65 -12.15 -23.84
N TRP A 27 5.93 -11.64 -22.64
CA TRP A 27 6.93 -10.58 -22.45
C TRP A 27 8.35 -11.08 -22.72
N SER A 28 9.26 -10.14 -22.96
CA SER A 28 10.69 -10.46 -23.02
C SER A 28 11.18 -11.02 -21.68
N LYS A 29 12.26 -11.81 -21.69
CA LYS A 29 12.84 -12.31 -20.43
C LYS A 29 13.20 -11.16 -19.48
N ASP A 30 13.81 -10.11 -20.03
CA ASP A 30 14.21 -8.92 -19.29
C ASP A 30 13.02 -8.23 -18.61
N ASP A 31 11.89 -8.11 -19.29
CA ASP A 31 10.67 -7.53 -18.69
C ASP A 31 10.07 -8.42 -17.61
N ARG A 32 10.07 -9.74 -17.81
CA ARG A 32 9.64 -10.69 -16.77
C ARG A 32 10.52 -10.59 -15.53
N ASP A 33 11.84 -10.56 -15.72
CA ASP A 33 12.82 -10.44 -14.63
C ASP A 33 12.61 -9.12 -13.87
N LYS A 34 12.40 -8.00 -14.57
CA LYS A 34 12.08 -6.70 -13.94
C LYS A 34 10.77 -6.71 -13.19
N ALA A 35 9.72 -7.31 -13.74
CA ALA A 35 8.42 -7.40 -13.08
C ALA A 35 8.50 -8.25 -11.80
N ILE A 36 9.20 -9.38 -11.84
CA ILE A 36 9.48 -10.21 -10.66
C ILE A 36 10.30 -9.43 -9.64
N TRP A 37 11.40 -8.79 -10.06
CA TRP A 37 12.25 -8.01 -9.18
C TRP A 37 11.47 -6.89 -8.48
N GLN A 38 10.66 -6.13 -9.23
CA GLN A 38 9.83 -5.07 -8.69
C GLN A 38 8.79 -5.61 -7.70
N TYR A 39 8.16 -6.74 -8.03
CA TYR A 39 7.18 -7.40 -7.16
C TYR A 39 7.79 -7.83 -5.83
N VAL A 40 8.92 -8.54 -5.86
CA VAL A 40 9.65 -8.95 -4.66
C VAL A 40 10.08 -7.73 -3.87
N ARG A 41 10.60 -6.70 -4.55
CA ARG A 41 11.02 -5.45 -3.96
C ARG A 41 9.89 -4.75 -3.21
N ASP A 42 8.70 -4.63 -3.78
CA ASP A 42 7.58 -3.98 -3.13
C ASP A 42 7.08 -4.75 -1.89
N ARG A 43 7.19 -6.09 -1.88
CA ARG A 43 6.86 -6.91 -0.71
C ARG A 43 7.80 -6.71 0.48
N THR A 44 8.99 -6.15 0.27
CA THR A 44 9.92 -5.80 1.36
C THR A 44 9.55 -4.50 2.08
N ARG A 45 8.57 -3.74 1.57
CA ARG A 45 8.09 -2.52 2.23
C ARG A 45 7.42 -2.85 3.55
N CYS A 46 7.75 -2.08 4.58
CA CYS A 46 7.07 -2.16 5.86
C CYS A 46 5.59 -1.77 5.67
N ARG A 47 4.67 -2.61 6.17
CA ARG A 47 3.22 -2.36 6.08
C ARG A 47 2.75 -1.15 6.90
N SER A 48 3.55 -0.72 7.87
CA SER A 48 3.23 0.43 8.72
C SER A 48 3.77 1.74 8.14
N CYS A 49 5.07 1.83 7.84
CA CYS A 49 5.69 3.08 7.41
C CYS A 49 5.93 3.17 5.89
N GLY A 50 5.75 2.09 5.12
CA GLY A 50 5.90 2.09 3.66
C GLY A 50 7.34 2.11 3.13
N THR A 51 8.34 2.29 4.01
CA THR A 51 9.76 2.24 3.66
C THR A 51 10.29 0.82 3.61
N ARG A 52 11.39 0.59 2.90
CA ARG A 52 12.10 -0.67 2.83
C ARG A 52 13.40 -0.63 3.64
N PRO A 53 13.91 -1.77 4.15
CA PRO A 53 15.14 -1.80 4.95
C PRO A 53 16.38 -1.27 4.22
N ASP A 54 16.49 -1.53 2.92
CA ASP A 54 17.62 -1.09 2.09
C ASP A 54 17.71 0.43 1.97
N GLU A 55 16.57 1.14 2.06
CA GLU A 55 16.53 2.61 2.03
C GLU A 55 17.21 3.24 3.26
N TRP A 56 17.41 2.49 4.34
CA TRP A 56 18.07 2.93 5.57
C TRP A 56 19.54 2.48 5.68
N SER A 57 19.97 1.51 4.87
CA SER A 57 21.29 0.88 4.99
C SER A 57 22.30 1.49 4.01
N ALA A 58 23.38 2.07 4.55
CA ALA A 58 24.46 2.65 3.74
C ALA A 58 25.14 1.61 2.82
N GLU A 59 25.23 0.35 3.27
CA GLU A 59 25.77 -0.76 2.47
C GLU A 59 24.96 -1.04 1.19
N HIS A 60 23.68 -0.67 1.20
CA HIS A 60 22.76 -0.83 0.08
C HIS A 60 22.48 0.50 -0.64
N GLY A 61 23.29 1.54 -0.39
CA GLY A 61 23.11 2.88 -0.97
C GLY A 61 22.00 3.71 -0.33
N GLY A 62 21.42 3.24 0.77
CA GLY A 62 20.45 3.96 1.60
C GLY A 62 21.11 4.92 2.58
N HIS A 63 20.29 5.56 3.41
CA HIS A 63 20.77 6.53 4.39
C HIS A 63 19.90 6.56 5.64
N GLN A 64 20.51 6.65 6.82
CA GLN A 64 19.79 6.69 8.10
C GLN A 64 18.85 7.89 8.26
N HIS A 65 19.02 8.93 7.43
CA HIS A 65 18.15 10.10 7.37
C HIS A 65 17.40 10.21 6.03
N ALA A 66 17.16 9.09 5.34
CA ALA A 66 16.42 9.07 4.07
C ALA A 66 14.99 9.60 4.20
N TYR A 67 14.38 9.50 5.39
CA TYR A 67 13.04 9.97 5.67
C TYR A 67 12.98 10.78 6.97
N THR A 68 12.05 11.72 7.03
CA THR A 68 11.64 12.41 8.25
C THR A 68 10.14 12.20 8.48
N ALA A 69 9.74 12.12 9.75
CA ALA A 69 8.32 12.05 10.09
C ALA A 69 7.68 13.42 9.88
N ALA A 70 6.63 13.47 9.05
CA ALA A 70 5.83 14.67 8.83
C ALA A 70 4.44 14.49 9.46
N VAL A 71 3.98 15.50 10.20
CA VAL A 71 2.61 15.56 10.72
C VAL A 71 1.74 16.29 9.70
N ALA A 72 0.77 15.58 9.13
CA ALA A 72 -0.20 16.16 8.20
C ALA A 72 -1.58 16.26 8.84
N ARG A 73 -2.27 17.39 8.62
CA ARG A 73 -3.66 17.57 9.03
C ARG A 73 -4.59 17.27 7.86
N CYS A 74 -5.49 16.31 8.03
CA CYS A 74 -6.57 16.07 7.07
C CYS A 74 -7.77 16.96 7.41
N ARG A 75 -8.14 17.88 6.50
CA ARG A 75 -9.29 18.78 6.70
C ARG A 75 -10.62 18.03 6.84
N GLY A 76 -10.80 16.94 6.09
CA GLY A 76 -11.99 16.10 6.19
C GLY A 76 -12.13 15.46 7.57
N CYS A 77 -11.04 14.87 8.08
CA CYS A 77 -11.03 14.29 9.42
C CYS A 77 -11.25 15.35 10.50
N GLU A 78 -10.64 16.54 10.36
CA GLU A 78 -10.84 17.67 11.29
C GLU A 78 -12.33 18.07 11.37
N VAL A 79 -13.02 18.20 10.24
CA VAL A 79 -14.45 18.52 10.20
C VAL A 79 -15.29 17.39 10.79
N LEU A 80 -14.95 16.14 10.49
CA LEU A 80 -15.69 14.97 10.95
C LEU A 80 -15.57 14.76 12.46
N GLU A 81 -14.37 14.92 13.02
CA GLU A 81 -14.14 14.91 14.48
C GLU A 81 -14.89 16.08 15.16
N ALA A 82 -14.84 17.29 14.60
CA ALA A 82 -15.56 18.42 15.14
C ALA A 82 -17.09 18.20 15.21
N GLU A 83 -17.67 17.53 14.22
CA GLU A 83 -19.10 17.19 14.25
C GLU A 83 -19.40 16.04 15.22
N ARG A 84 -18.54 15.03 15.31
CA ARG A 84 -18.65 13.96 16.31
C ARG A 84 -18.66 14.53 17.74
N ASP A 85 -17.74 15.44 18.04
CA ASP A 85 -17.67 16.11 19.34
C ASP A 85 -18.94 16.91 19.63
N ARG A 86 -19.48 17.60 18.62
CA ARG A 86 -20.72 18.40 18.76
C ARG A 86 -21.95 17.57 19.12
N ILE A 87 -22.02 16.33 18.64
CA ILE A 87 -23.19 15.47 18.83
C ILE A 87 -23.00 14.42 19.93
N LYS A 88 -21.82 14.34 20.53
CA LYS A 88 -21.44 13.32 21.52
C LYS A 88 -22.42 13.21 22.69
N ASP A 89 -22.94 14.34 23.17
CA ASP A 89 -23.87 14.40 24.32
C ASP A 89 -25.35 14.48 23.91
N LYS A 90 -25.65 14.32 22.62
CA LYS A 90 -27.04 14.35 22.13
C LYS A 90 -27.65 12.94 22.17
N PRO A 91 -28.92 12.79 22.57
CA PRO A 91 -29.60 11.51 22.49
C PRO A 91 -29.88 11.17 21.02
N LEU A 92 -28.93 10.47 20.40
CA LEU A 92 -29.07 9.94 19.05
C LEU A 92 -29.60 8.51 19.11
N GLY A 93 -30.44 8.13 18.15
CA GLY A 93 -30.87 6.75 17.99
C GLY A 93 -29.68 5.83 17.68
N GLY A 94 -29.75 4.58 18.14
CA GLY A 94 -28.75 3.57 17.81
C GLY A 94 -28.56 3.43 16.30
N GLY A 95 -27.30 3.32 15.86
CA GLY A 95 -26.96 3.27 14.43
C GLY A 95 -26.73 4.63 13.76
N THR A 96 -26.79 5.74 14.50
CA THR A 96 -26.46 7.08 13.97
C THR A 96 -24.94 7.29 13.89
N TYR A 97 -24.44 7.82 12.78
CA TYR A 97 -23.03 8.17 12.58
C TYR A 97 -22.84 9.43 11.73
N VAL A 98 -21.73 10.14 11.93
CA VAL A 98 -21.33 11.30 11.12
C VAL A 98 -20.69 10.82 9.82
N ARG A 99 -21.11 11.41 8.69
CA ARG A 99 -20.48 11.22 7.38
C ARG A 99 -20.22 12.57 6.72
N LEU A 100 -19.21 12.63 5.85
CA LEU A 100 -18.97 13.79 4.99
C LEU A 100 -19.79 13.65 3.70
N GLU A 101 -20.39 14.75 3.26
CA GLU A 101 -21.11 14.84 1.99
C GLU A 101 -20.49 15.93 1.14
N ARG A 102 -20.42 15.69 -0.18
CA ARG A 102 -19.99 16.71 -1.13
C ARG A 102 -21.12 17.73 -1.26
N ARG A 103 -20.77 19.02 -1.20
CA ARG A 103 -21.69 20.08 -1.62
C ARG A 103 -21.51 20.26 -3.11
N ASP A 104 -22.59 20.08 -3.85
CA ASP A 104 -22.69 20.33 -5.28
C ASP A 104 -22.81 21.84 -5.56
#